data_AF-A0A923MUS4-F1
#
_entry.id   AF-A0A923MUS4-F1
#
_cell.length_a   1.000
_cell.length_b   1.000
_cell.length_c   1.000
_cell.angle_alpha   90.00
_cell.angle_beta   90.00
_cell.angle_gamma   90.00
#
_symmetry.space_group_name_H-M   'P 1'
#
loop_
_entity.id
_entity.type
_entity.pdbx_description
1 polymer ?
#
loop_
_entity_poly.entity_id
_entity_poly.type
_entity_poly.pdbx_seq_one_letter_code
_entity_poly.pdbx_strand_id
1 'polypeptide(L)'
;MRNDPTSWRWLPGRRVPGHGVASGGAADSPYPAGTIALQAPFFRARGVDLSPYFQGTLNVDLAPHLPPAVRPVFDGRLRWFGELEERFLLMPVALRHAGIVHEGLWYYPHPETKPAHFQRPTVVELLLPFIPDLALQAQVEVGFPGAG
;
A
#
# COMPACT_ATOMS: atom_id res chain seq x y z
N MET A 1 -2.97 12.66 -29.41
CA MET A 1 -1.70 12.14 -28.88
C MET A 1 -2.04 11.24 -27.70
N ARG A 2 -1.77 9.94 -27.79
CA ARG A 2 -1.93 9.02 -26.67
C ARG A 2 -0.61 9.01 -25.91
N ASN A 3 -0.63 9.37 -24.63
CA ASN A 3 0.53 9.24 -23.74
C ASN A 3 0.92 7.76 -23.70
N ASP A 4 2.21 7.48 -23.88
CA ASP A 4 2.79 6.16 -23.67
C ASP A 4 2.44 5.68 -22.25
N PRO A 5 2.07 4.40 -22.04
CA PRO A 5 1.74 3.89 -20.73
C PRO A 5 2.99 3.99 -19.86
N THR A 6 2.79 4.52 -18.66
CA THR A 6 3.78 4.72 -17.61
C THR A 6 4.84 3.61 -17.62
N SER A 7 6.07 3.93 -18.02
CA SER A 7 7.15 2.94 -17.93
C SER A 7 7.42 2.65 -16.45
N TRP A 8 7.22 1.40 -16.06
CA TRP A 8 7.47 0.94 -14.70
C TRP A 8 8.97 0.75 -14.49
N ARG A 9 9.53 1.43 -13.48
CA ARG A 9 10.83 1.09 -12.93
C ARG A 9 10.65 -0.04 -11.91
N TRP A 10 11.05 -1.25 -12.29
CA TRP A 10 10.97 -2.44 -11.45
C TRP A 10 12.13 -2.50 -10.45
N LEU A 11 11.82 -2.72 -9.18
CA LEU A 11 12.77 -3.05 -8.13
C LEU A 11 12.47 -4.45 -7.58
N PRO A 12 13.49 -5.31 -7.37
CA PRO A 12 13.27 -6.59 -6.72
C PRO A 12 12.82 -6.37 -5.28
N GLY A 13 11.96 -7.24 -4.80
CA GLY A 13 11.48 -7.23 -3.44
C GLY A 13 11.08 -8.61 -2.95
N ARG A 14 10.80 -8.69 -1.65
CA ARG A 14 10.33 -9.92 -1.01
C ARG A 14 9.09 -9.64 -0.18
N ARG A 15 8.05 -10.46 -0.34
CA ARG A 15 6.87 -10.39 0.55
C ARG A 15 7.30 -10.68 1.98
N VAL A 16 6.97 -9.79 2.91
CA VAL A 16 7.22 -9.95 4.34
C VAL A 16 5.90 -9.95 5.11
N PRO A 17 5.83 -10.59 6.29
CA PRO A 17 4.65 -10.48 7.14
C PRO A 17 4.45 -9.03 7.61
N GLY A 18 3.19 -8.60 7.64
CA GLY A 18 2.77 -7.39 8.36
C GLY A 18 2.23 -7.73 9.74
N HIS A 19 1.85 -6.70 10.51
CA HIS A 19 1.28 -6.89 11.85
C HIS A 19 -0.17 -7.38 11.85
N GLY A 20 -0.84 -7.49 10.68
CA GLY A 20 -2.24 -7.93 10.57
C GLY A 20 -3.29 -6.85 10.90
N VAL A 21 -2.88 -5.65 11.28
CA VAL A 21 -3.78 -4.53 11.64
C VAL A 21 -4.60 -4.04 10.43
N ALA A 22 -3.97 -3.97 9.26
CA ALA A 22 -4.64 -3.51 8.03
C ALA A 22 -5.79 -4.42 7.61
N SER A 23 -5.64 -5.74 7.83
CA SER A 23 -6.59 -6.76 7.42
C SER A 23 -7.48 -7.30 8.54
N GLY A 24 -7.39 -6.74 9.75
CA GLY A 24 -8.16 -7.21 10.91
C GLY A 24 -7.72 -8.57 11.46
N GLY A 25 -6.56 -9.10 11.02
CA GLY A 25 -6.04 -10.40 11.48
C GLY A 25 -5.21 -10.32 12.76
N ALA A 26 -4.97 -9.12 13.29
CA ALA A 26 -4.23 -8.89 14.52
C ALA A 26 -5.13 -9.12 15.74
N ALA A 27 -4.80 -10.11 16.58
CA ALA A 27 -5.60 -10.50 17.74
C ALA A 27 -5.90 -9.35 18.72
N ASP A 28 -4.91 -8.48 18.95
CA ASP A 28 -5.02 -7.35 19.88
C ASP A 28 -5.33 -6.02 19.19
N SER A 29 -5.81 -6.04 17.94
CA SER A 29 -6.16 -4.81 17.23
C SER A 29 -7.52 -4.29 17.66
N PRO A 30 -7.67 -2.98 17.93
CA PRO A 30 -8.98 -2.37 18.18
C PRO A 30 -9.86 -2.31 16.93
N TYR A 31 -9.37 -2.78 15.77
CA TYR A 31 -10.01 -2.70 14.47
C TYR A 31 -10.36 -4.11 13.94
N PRO A 32 -11.46 -4.74 14.41
CA PRO A 32 -11.79 -6.12 14.06
C PRO A 32 -12.08 -6.33 12.56
N ALA A 33 -12.52 -5.30 11.86
CA ALA A 33 -12.69 -5.32 10.39
C ALA A 33 -11.41 -4.97 9.61
N GLY A 34 -10.33 -4.59 10.31
CA GLY A 34 -9.10 -4.05 9.72
C GLY A 34 -9.19 -2.56 9.37
N THR A 35 -8.06 -1.87 9.39
CA THR A 35 -8.04 -0.41 9.13
C THR A 35 -8.46 -0.08 7.70
N ILE A 36 -8.15 -0.91 6.71
CA ILE A 36 -8.50 -0.62 5.30
C ILE A 36 -10.02 -0.60 5.11
N ALA A 37 -10.75 -1.57 5.71
CA ALA A 37 -12.20 -1.59 5.64
C ALA A 37 -12.83 -0.38 6.34
N LEU A 38 -12.30 0.01 7.50
CA LEU A 38 -12.78 1.18 8.25
C LEU A 38 -12.49 2.51 7.53
N GLN A 39 -11.35 2.62 6.84
CA GLN A 39 -10.93 3.82 6.12
C GLN A 39 -11.64 3.98 4.76
N ALA A 40 -12.07 2.89 4.13
CA ALA A 40 -12.61 2.90 2.77
C ALA A 40 -13.76 3.92 2.53
N PRO A 41 -14.75 4.08 3.42
CA PRO A 41 -15.79 5.11 3.23
C PRO A 41 -15.24 6.54 3.20
N PHE A 42 -14.19 6.82 3.99
CA PHE A 42 -13.58 8.15 4.08
C PHE A 42 -12.72 8.47 2.85
N PHE A 43 -11.99 7.47 2.33
CA PHE A 43 -11.31 7.60 1.04
C PHE A 43 -12.31 7.81 -0.11
N ARG A 44 -13.41 7.05 -0.12
CA ARG A 44 -14.46 7.18 -1.13
C ARG A 44 -15.08 8.58 -1.13
N ALA A 45 -15.34 9.15 0.04
CA ALA A 45 -15.83 10.52 0.19
C ALA A 45 -14.84 11.59 -0.35
N ARG A 46 -13.56 11.24 -0.51
CA ARG A 46 -12.51 12.08 -1.09
C ARG A 46 -12.16 11.69 -2.53
N GLY A 47 -12.95 10.86 -3.18
CA GLY A 47 -12.77 10.46 -4.59
C GLY A 47 -11.81 9.31 -4.83
N VAL A 48 -11.38 8.58 -3.79
CA VAL A 48 -10.54 7.39 -3.92
C VAL A 48 -11.37 6.14 -3.59
N ASP A 49 -11.61 5.28 -4.59
CA ASP A 49 -12.32 4.02 -4.39
C ASP A 49 -11.35 2.89 -4.05
N LEU A 50 -11.49 2.31 -2.85
CA LEU A 50 -10.67 1.17 -2.40
C LEU A 50 -11.33 -0.19 -2.66
N SER A 51 -12.58 -0.23 -3.15
CA SER A 51 -13.30 -1.48 -3.40
C SER A 51 -12.62 -2.46 -4.38
N PRO A 52 -11.75 -2.04 -5.32
CA PRO A 52 -11.01 -2.99 -6.17
C PRO A 52 -9.89 -3.76 -5.45
N TYR A 53 -9.49 -3.33 -4.25
CA TYR A 53 -8.34 -3.89 -3.54
C TYR A 53 -8.78 -4.87 -2.45
N PHE A 54 -7.89 -5.79 -2.11
CA PHE A 54 -8.03 -6.60 -0.91
C PHE A 54 -8.10 -5.70 0.33
N GLN A 55 -8.93 -6.06 1.31
CA GLN A 55 -9.10 -5.29 2.55
C GLN A 55 -7.93 -5.51 3.50
N GLY A 56 -6.74 -5.10 3.09
CA GLY A 56 -5.48 -5.24 3.79
C GLY A 56 -4.32 -4.79 2.93
N THR A 57 -3.11 -4.77 3.48
CA THR A 57 -1.89 -4.40 2.76
C THR A 57 -1.00 -5.61 2.53
N LEU A 58 -0.34 -5.65 1.38
CA LEU A 58 0.77 -6.54 1.10
C LEU A 58 2.08 -5.81 1.42
N ASN A 59 2.84 -6.32 2.39
CA ASN A 59 4.12 -5.73 2.76
C ASN A 59 5.24 -6.35 1.92
N VAL A 60 6.04 -5.49 1.28
CA VAL A 60 7.19 -5.92 0.45
C VAL A 60 8.44 -5.19 0.91
N ASP A 61 9.48 -5.94 1.23
CA ASP A 61 10.81 -5.42 1.56
C ASP A 61 11.64 -5.29 0.28
N LEU A 62 12.08 -4.07 -0.03
CA LEU A 62 12.85 -3.70 -1.22
C LEU A 62 14.37 -3.72 -0.98
N ALA A 63 14.81 -4.11 0.22
CA ALA A 63 16.23 -4.08 0.59
C ALA A 63 17.13 -4.75 -0.48
N PRO A 64 18.28 -4.15 -0.83
CA PRO A 64 18.88 -2.97 -0.20
C PRO A 64 18.39 -1.61 -0.74
N HIS A 65 17.37 -1.58 -1.60
CA HIS A 65 16.89 -0.36 -2.24
C HIS A 65 15.86 0.36 -1.36
N LEU A 66 15.89 1.69 -1.43
CA LEU A 66 14.77 2.52 -0.97
C LEU A 66 13.76 2.69 -2.11
N PRO A 67 12.45 2.80 -1.78
CA PRO A 67 11.47 3.18 -2.78
C PRO A 67 11.80 4.59 -3.32
N PRO A 68 11.63 4.84 -4.64
CA PRO A 68 11.84 6.16 -5.21
C PRO A 68 10.73 7.13 -4.77
N ALA A 69 10.97 8.43 -4.96
CA ALA A 69 9.90 9.42 -4.84
C ALA A 69 8.85 9.20 -5.93
N VAL A 70 7.58 9.13 -5.54
CA VAL A 70 6.44 8.99 -6.46
C VAL A 70 5.41 10.07 -6.16
N ARG A 71 4.86 10.69 -7.21
CA ARG A 71 3.79 11.68 -7.06
C ARG A 71 2.52 10.99 -6.54
N PRO A 72 1.94 11.43 -5.41
CA PRO A 72 0.72 10.83 -4.90
C PRO A 72 -0.49 11.15 -5.80
N VAL A 73 -1.41 10.20 -5.90
CA VAL A 73 -2.78 10.41 -6.40
C VAL A 73 -3.72 10.90 -5.30
N PHE A 74 -3.33 10.70 -4.03
CA PHE A 74 -4.01 11.25 -2.86
C PHE A 74 -2.98 11.69 -1.82
N ASP A 75 -3.14 12.91 -1.31
CA ASP A 75 -2.40 13.42 -0.15
C ASP A 75 -3.38 14.21 0.71
N GLY A 76 -3.74 13.68 1.88
CA GLY A 76 -4.73 14.32 2.71
C GLY A 76 -4.96 13.64 4.07
N ARG A 77 -5.63 14.38 4.95
CA ARG A 77 -6.02 13.92 6.29
C ARG A 77 -7.43 13.33 6.29
N LEU A 78 -7.60 12.20 6.98
CA LEU A 78 -8.89 11.55 7.21
C LEU A 78 -9.08 11.33 8.70
N ARG A 79 -10.22 11.78 9.24
CA ARG A 79 -10.72 11.34 10.54
C ARG A 79 -11.59 10.12 10.32
N TRP A 80 -11.06 8.93 10.60
CA TRP A 80 -11.64 7.66 10.15
C TRP A 80 -12.11 6.74 11.28
N PHE A 81 -11.76 7.04 12.54
CA PHE A 81 -12.19 6.26 13.70
C PHE A 81 -12.29 7.11 14.97
N GLY A 82 -13.50 7.51 15.36
CA GLY A 82 -13.71 8.45 16.47
C GLY A 82 -12.96 9.77 16.23
N GLU A 83 -12.09 10.17 17.16
CA GLU A 83 -11.25 11.36 17.04
C GLU A 83 -9.93 11.12 16.29
N LEU A 84 -9.63 9.88 15.90
CA LEU A 84 -8.37 9.55 15.22
C LEU A 84 -8.34 10.16 13.81
N GLU A 85 -7.37 11.04 13.59
CA GLU A 85 -7.05 11.64 12.30
C GLU A 85 -5.62 11.29 11.88
N GLU A 86 -5.45 10.81 10.65
CA GLU A 86 -4.16 10.48 10.07
C GLU A 86 -4.04 11.11 8.68
N ARG A 87 -2.81 11.50 8.29
CA ARG A 87 -2.49 11.91 6.92
C ARG A 87 -2.07 10.68 6.13
N PHE A 88 -2.61 10.51 4.93
CA PHE A 88 -2.27 9.43 4.03
C PHE A 88 -1.74 9.98 2.71
N LEU A 89 -0.69 9.34 2.20
CA LEU A 89 -0.27 9.45 0.82
C LEU A 89 -0.60 8.13 0.13
N LEU A 90 -1.29 8.19 -1.01
CA LEU A 90 -1.49 7.04 -1.90
C LEU A 90 -0.78 7.32 -3.22
N MET A 91 0.15 6.46 -3.60
CA MET A 91 0.98 6.62 -4.79
C MET A 91 0.74 5.44 -5.75
N PRO A 92 0.73 5.65 -7.08
CA PRO A 92 0.62 4.54 -8.03
C PRO A 92 1.79 3.57 -7.87
N VAL A 93 1.49 2.27 -7.96
CA VAL A 93 2.49 1.21 -7.91
C VAL A 93 1.99 0.00 -8.70
N ALA A 94 2.90 -0.86 -9.12
CA ALA A 94 2.58 -2.17 -9.66
C ALA A 94 3.35 -3.26 -8.92
N LEU A 95 2.79 -4.46 -8.86
CA LEU A 95 3.49 -5.67 -8.43
C LEU A 95 3.55 -6.64 -9.60
N ARG A 96 4.74 -7.16 -9.90
CA ARG A 96 4.93 -8.28 -10.82
C ARG A 96 5.26 -9.55 -10.06
N HIS A 97 4.49 -10.59 -10.30
CA HIS A 97 4.70 -11.94 -9.74
C HIS A 97 4.31 -12.98 -10.79
N ALA A 98 5.17 -13.99 -11.00
CA ALA A 98 4.95 -15.04 -12.00
C ALA A 98 4.59 -14.52 -13.41
N GLY A 99 5.18 -13.37 -13.81
CA GLY A 99 4.91 -12.73 -15.10
C GLY A 99 3.59 -11.94 -15.18
N ILE A 100 2.76 -11.97 -14.14
CA ILE A 100 1.50 -11.21 -14.06
C ILE A 100 1.77 -9.88 -13.35
N VAL A 101 1.20 -8.80 -13.90
CA VAL A 101 1.28 -7.45 -13.33
C VAL A 101 -0.05 -7.10 -12.67
N HIS A 102 0.01 -6.66 -11.42
CA HIS A 102 -1.11 -6.15 -10.64
C HIS A 102 -0.85 -4.69 -10.31
N GLU A 103 -1.69 -3.79 -10.84
CA GLU A 103 -1.63 -2.38 -10.49
C GLU A 103 -2.35 -2.13 -9.15
N GLY A 104 -1.91 -1.11 -8.43
CA GLY A 104 -2.53 -0.71 -7.19
C GLY A 104 -1.95 0.58 -6.62
N LEU A 105 -2.00 0.70 -5.30
CA LEU A 105 -1.55 1.88 -4.58
C LEU A 105 -0.56 1.51 -3.50
N TRP A 106 0.57 2.21 -3.46
CA TRP A 106 1.42 2.26 -2.28
C TRP A 106 0.71 3.11 -1.23
N TYR A 107 0.27 2.42 -0.17
CA TYR A 107 -0.39 2.99 1.00
C TYR A 107 0.67 3.47 1.99
N TYR A 108 0.68 4.77 2.28
CA TYR A 108 1.64 5.37 3.19
C TYR A 108 0.93 6.25 4.23
N PRO A 109 0.69 5.75 5.46
CA PRO A 109 0.26 6.58 6.57
C PRO A 109 1.45 7.41 7.06
N HIS A 110 1.29 8.75 7.11
CA HIS A 110 2.40 9.65 7.41
C HIS A 110 2.92 9.42 8.85
N PRO A 111 4.25 9.24 9.06
CA PRO A 111 4.83 8.94 10.38
C PRO A 111 4.51 9.97 11.46
N GLU A 112 4.38 11.25 11.09
CA GLU A 112 4.00 12.34 12.02
C GLU A 112 2.69 12.06 12.76
N THR A 113 1.78 11.30 12.15
CA THR A 113 0.50 10.94 12.77
C THR A 113 0.50 9.53 13.39
N LYS A 114 1.64 8.83 13.39
CA LYS A 114 1.76 7.43 13.83
C LYS A 114 3.10 7.11 14.54
N PRO A 115 3.38 7.70 15.71
CA PRO A 115 4.68 7.58 16.38
C PRO A 115 5.07 6.16 16.85
N ALA A 116 4.15 5.18 16.82
CA ALA A 116 4.37 3.84 17.38
C ALA A 116 4.70 2.72 16.37
N HIS A 117 4.82 3.00 15.07
CA HIS A 117 5.03 1.97 14.04
C HIS A 117 6.15 2.31 13.07
N PHE A 118 7.40 2.15 13.52
CA PHE A 118 8.56 2.28 12.65
C PHE A 118 8.78 0.97 11.86
N GLN A 119 8.16 0.85 10.69
CA GLN A 119 8.57 -0.17 9.72
C GLN A 119 9.94 0.20 9.15
N ARG A 120 10.72 -0.79 8.71
CA ARG A 120 11.99 -0.53 8.02
C ARG A 120 11.73 0.34 6.79
N PRO A 121 12.60 1.31 6.46
CA PRO A 121 12.36 2.26 5.35
C PRO A 121 12.33 1.60 3.97
N THR A 122 12.78 0.35 3.87
CA THR A 122 12.74 -0.47 2.66
C THR A 122 11.41 -1.21 2.49
N VAL A 123 10.55 -1.23 3.51
CA VAL A 123 9.25 -1.94 3.45
C VAL A 123 8.17 -0.98 2.97
N VAL A 124 7.48 -1.39 1.92
CA VAL A 124 6.30 -0.69 1.38
C VAL A 124 5.04 -1.50 1.61
N GLU A 125 3.93 -0.81 1.92
CA GLU A 125 2.61 -1.41 2.12
C GLU A 125 1.76 -1.18 0.86
N LEU A 126 1.35 -2.26 0.18
CA LEU A 126 0.67 -2.18 -1.11
C LEU A 126 -0.80 -2.56 -0.98
N LEU A 127 -1.69 -1.71 -1.47
CA LEU A 127 -3.09 -2.04 -1.76
C LEU A 127 -3.14 -2.59 -3.18
N LEU A 128 -3.48 -3.88 -3.30
CA LEU A 128 -3.55 -4.60 -4.57
C LEU A 128 -4.87 -5.40 -4.62
N PRO A 129 -5.37 -5.76 -5.81
CA PRO A 129 -6.34 -6.83 -5.94
C PRO A 129 -5.83 -8.09 -5.23
N PHE A 130 -6.74 -8.98 -4.86
CA PHE A 130 -6.33 -10.26 -4.28
C PHE A 130 -5.44 -11.05 -5.26
N ILE A 131 -4.23 -11.40 -4.81
CA ILE A 131 -3.28 -12.20 -5.60
C ILE A 131 -3.30 -13.62 -5.04
N PRO A 132 -3.90 -14.58 -5.77
CA PRO A 132 -3.93 -15.97 -5.32
C PRO A 132 -2.51 -16.53 -5.21
N ASP A 133 -2.32 -17.41 -4.23
CA ASP A 133 -1.12 -18.25 -4.07
C ASP A 133 0.22 -17.50 -3.93
N LEU A 134 0.22 -16.21 -3.62
CA LEU A 134 1.44 -15.47 -3.29
C LEU A 134 1.94 -15.90 -1.91
N ALA A 135 2.91 -16.80 -1.84
CA ALA A 135 3.47 -17.31 -0.59
C ALA A 135 4.21 -16.24 0.25
N LEU A 136 4.32 -16.43 1.57
CA LEU A 136 5.20 -15.61 2.40
C LEU A 136 6.65 -15.77 1.93
N GLN A 137 7.45 -14.71 2.02
CA GLN A 137 8.84 -14.67 1.52
C GLN A 137 8.99 -14.87 0.00
N ALA A 138 7.90 -14.88 -0.77
CA ALA A 138 7.96 -14.91 -2.23
C ALA A 138 8.76 -13.73 -2.78
N GLN A 139 9.58 -14.01 -3.80
CA GLN A 139 10.25 -12.97 -4.59
C GLN A 139 9.25 -12.35 -5.55
N VAL A 140 9.28 -11.02 -5.61
CA VAL A 140 8.39 -10.19 -6.42
C VAL A 140 9.18 -9.03 -6.99
N GLU A 141 8.59 -8.30 -7.93
CA GLU A 141 9.12 -7.01 -8.35
C GLU A 141 8.06 -5.94 -8.13
N VAL A 142 8.49 -4.79 -7.61
CA VAL A 142 7.62 -3.64 -7.38
C VAL A 142 7.96 -2.58 -8.43
N GLY A 143 6.97 -2.22 -9.22
CA GLY A 143 7.03 -1.21 -10.26
C GLY A 143 6.64 0.15 -9.71
N PHE A 144 7.52 1.11 -9.85
CA PHE A 144 7.24 2.52 -9.55
C PHE A 144 7.14 3.30 -10.86
N PRO A 145 6.25 4.31 -10.97
CA PRO A 145 6.21 5.15 -12.15
C PRO A 145 7.59 5.77 -12.42
N GLY A 146 8.07 5.69 -13.68
CA GLY A 146 9.26 6.42 -14.10
C GLY A 146 9.07 7.93 -13.90
N ALA A 147 10.15 8.63 -13.54
CA ALA A 147 10.17 10.08 -13.66
C ALA A 147 10.10 10.41 -15.16
N GLY A 148 8.97 10.94 -15.60
CA GLY A 148 8.84 11.55 -16.94
C GLY A 148 9.59 12.86 -17.02
#